data_AF-A0A9D1K1V4-F1
#
_entry.id   AF-A0A9D1K1V4-F1
#
_cell.length_a   1.000
_cell.length_b   1.000
_cell.length_c   1.000
_cell.angle_alpha   90.00
_cell.angle_beta   90.00
_cell.angle_gamma   90.00
#
_symmetry.space_group_name_H-M   'P 1'
#
loop_
_entity.id
_entity.type
_entity.pdbx_description
1 polymer ?
#
loop_
_entity_poly.entity_id
_entity_poly.type
_entity_poly.pdbx_seq_one_letter_code
_entity_poly.pdbx_strand_id
1 'polypeptide(L)'
;MKRWARPAWHESFPDFVGKKGTEEFYENIRETMRFVCEDLGEDAGMYWQCMNEIDIPVFSNDYPDEIVADTARATAEGILRANPNARCGINISCYNENALRIADRVYREGHRFFYMGVDQYFGSWQPGDVDSWTGVIDGLYERYGLPVLANEWGYSSDGELALERPDMTGFPEAFPDVCVARKWFYEVKGGHTPEVQADYFDRGLKLFAENPHCLGSFIFCWRDAYHCYHCGEPDCPAECFWGIVTTDCKPKPAYYAVKEAFRKYYHD
;
A
#
# COMPACT_ATOMS: atom_id res chain seq x y z
N MET A 1 22.30 -22.95 -11.21
CA MET A 1 21.98 -21.74 -10.44
C MET A 1 21.12 -20.85 -11.33
N LYS A 2 19.80 -20.77 -11.09
CA LYS A 2 18.97 -19.74 -11.73
C LYS A 2 19.52 -18.40 -11.26
N ARG A 3 20.00 -17.56 -12.19
CA ARG A 3 20.31 -16.15 -11.90
C ARG A 3 18.97 -15.49 -11.65
N TRP A 4 18.59 -15.32 -10.39
CA TRP A 4 17.50 -14.42 -10.05
C TRP A 4 17.91 -13.04 -10.55
N ALA A 5 17.19 -12.51 -11.55
CA ALA A 5 17.34 -11.12 -11.91
C ALA A 5 17.02 -10.33 -10.64
N ARG A 6 17.95 -9.54 -10.14
CA ARG A 6 17.62 -8.60 -9.06
C ARG A 6 16.58 -7.66 -9.65
N PRO A 7 15.43 -7.42 -8.98
CA PRO A 7 14.68 -6.21 -9.23
C PRO A 7 15.66 -5.06 -9.03
N ALA A 8 16.09 -4.45 -10.14
CA ALA A 8 16.93 -3.26 -10.11
C ALA A 8 15.97 -2.10 -10.27
N TRP A 9 15.54 -1.52 -9.15
CA TRP A 9 14.93 -0.21 -9.20
C TRP A 9 16.03 0.79 -9.58
N HIS A 10 15.78 1.58 -10.62
CA HIS A 10 16.68 2.64 -11.04
C HIS A 10 16.18 3.95 -10.42
N GLU A 11 17.11 4.73 -9.83
CA GLU A 11 16.83 6.08 -9.35
C GLU A 11 16.07 6.86 -10.42
N SER A 12 14.78 7.09 -10.17
CA SER A 12 13.86 7.60 -11.20
C SER A 12 13.75 9.12 -11.19
N PHE A 13 14.45 9.81 -10.28
CA PHE A 13 14.58 11.26 -10.31
C PHE A 13 15.75 11.65 -11.21
N PRO A 14 15.50 12.29 -12.37
CA PRO A 14 16.58 12.73 -13.24
C PRO A 14 17.50 13.74 -12.56
N ASP A 15 18.78 13.78 -12.95
CA ASP A 15 19.77 14.72 -12.39
C ASP A 15 19.32 16.20 -12.48
N PHE A 16 18.50 16.54 -13.48
CA PHE A 16 18.00 17.91 -13.68
C PHE A 16 17.03 18.38 -12.59
N VAL A 17 16.50 17.47 -11.76
CA VAL A 17 15.61 17.85 -10.64
C VAL A 17 16.41 18.58 -9.55
N GLY A 18 17.75 18.51 -9.57
CA GLY A 18 18.62 19.21 -8.66
C GLY A 18 19.14 18.33 -7.53
N LYS A 19 19.99 18.91 -6.68
CA LYS A 19 20.60 18.17 -5.56
C LYS A 19 19.54 17.89 -4.49
N LYS A 20 19.30 16.61 -4.21
CA LYS A 20 18.34 16.16 -3.19
C LYS A 20 18.59 16.83 -1.84
N GLY A 21 17.50 17.24 -1.19
CA GLY A 21 17.56 17.95 0.09
C GLY A 21 17.87 19.45 -0.01
N THR A 22 17.99 20.03 -1.21
CA THR A 22 18.11 21.49 -1.39
C THR A 22 16.76 22.13 -1.73
N GLU A 23 16.66 23.44 -1.51
CA GLU A 23 15.47 24.21 -1.91
C GLU A 23 15.21 24.15 -3.42
N GLU A 24 16.27 24.17 -4.24
CA GLU A 24 16.14 23.98 -5.70
C GLU A 24 15.44 22.67 -6.03
N PHE A 25 15.84 21.57 -5.37
CA PHE A 25 15.22 20.27 -5.55
C PHE A 25 13.74 20.30 -5.14
N TYR A 26 13.41 20.83 -3.97
CA TYR A 26 12.02 20.88 -3.51
C TYR A 26 11.14 21.80 -4.36
N GLU A 27 11.65 22.92 -4.85
CA GLU A 27 10.90 23.80 -5.76
C GLU A 27 10.67 23.12 -7.12
N ASN A 28 11.65 22.38 -7.64
CA ASN A 28 11.46 21.58 -8.86
C ASN A 28 10.40 20.49 -8.68
N ILE A 29 10.34 19.84 -7.51
CA ILE A 29 9.25 18.90 -7.18
C ILE A 29 7.89 19.61 -7.15
N ARG A 30 7.79 20.77 -6.49
CA ARG A 30 6.55 21.55 -6.43
C ARG A 30 6.08 21.97 -7.82
N GLU A 31 6.96 22.47 -8.67
CA GLU A 31 6.61 22.88 -10.03
C GLU A 31 6.24 21.70 -10.93
N THR A 32 6.93 20.56 -10.78
CA THR A 32 6.58 19.33 -11.51
C THR A 32 5.17 18.87 -11.12
N MET A 33 4.86 18.84 -9.83
CA MET A 33 3.57 18.34 -9.35
C MET A 33 2.43 19.35 -9.59
N ARG A 34 2.73 20.65 -9.60
CA ARG A 34 1.80 21.69 -10.10
C ARG A 34 1.46 21.42 -11.56
N PHE A 35 2.47 21.23 -12.41
CA PHE A 35 2.27 20.93 -13.83
C PHE A 35 1.46 19.65 -14.03
N VAL A 36 1.81 18.54 -13.35
CA VAL A 36 1.07 17.27 -13.45
C VAL A 36 -0.40 17.46 -13.04
N CYS A 37 -0.67 18.20 -11.97
CA CYS A 37 -2.05 18.49 -11.55
C CYS A 37 -2.81 19.36 -12.56
N GLU A 38 -2.16 20.35 -13.17
CA GLU A 38 -2.77 21.20 -14.20
C GLU A 38 -3.05 20.43 -15.49
N ASP A 39 -2.10 19.59 -15.92
CA ASP A 39 -2.15 18.83 -17.16
C ASP A 39 -3.22 17.74 -17.11
N LEU A 40 -3.34 17.03 -15.98
CA LEU A 40 -4.42 16.07 -15.75
C LEU A 40 -5.79 16.75 -15.60
N GLY A 41 -5.83 18.01 -15.14
CA GLY A 41 -7.07 18.76 -15.00
C GLY A 41 -8.14 18.03 -14.17
N GLU A 42 -9.33 17.86 -14.74
CA GLU A 42 -10.45 17.18 -14.07
C GLU A 42 -10.21 15.66 -13.92
N ASP A 43 -9.38 15.04 -14.76
CA ASP A 43 -9.12 13.59 -14.75
C ASP A 43 -8.34 13.16 -13.50
N ALA A 44 -7.62 14.08 -12.87
CA ALA A 44 -6.83 13.78 -11.67
C ALA A 44 -7.70 13.48 -10.44
N GLY A 45 -8.94 13.96 -10.43
CA GLY A 45 -9.82 13.89 -9.26
C GLY A 45 -9.32 14.72 -8.07
N MET A 46 -9.92 14.47 -6.90
CA MET A 46 -9.62 15.25 -5.69
C MET A 46 -8.55 14.62 -4.80
N TYR A 47 -8.40 13.31 -4.78
CA TYR A 47 -7.53 12.61 -3.82
C TYR A 47 -6.19 12.28 -4.45
N TRP A 48 -5.12 12.61 -3.74
CA TRP A 48 -3.75 12.46 -4.23
C TRP A 48 -2.88 11.75 -3.21
N GLN A 49 -2.28 10.64 -3.63
CA GLN A 49 -1.21 9.99 -2.89
C GLN A 49 0.12 10.60 -3.32
N CYS A 50 0.70 11.43 -2.46
CA CYS A 50 1.91 12.18 -2.76
C CYS A 50 3.17 11.31 -2.82
N MET A 51 3.21 10.21 -2.07
CA MET A 51 4.26 9.18 -2.15
C MET A 51 3.72 7.83 -1.64
N ASN A 52 4.26 6.72 -2.16
CA ASN A 52 3.90 5.34 -1.79
C ASN A 52 5.00 4.67 -0.95
N GLU A 53 4.61 3.97 0.12
CA GLU A 53 5.44 3.02 0.89
C GLU A 53 6.86 3.52 1.18
N ILE A 54 6.96 4.80 1.54
CA ILE A 54 8.23 5.53 1.72
C ILE A 54 9.08 5.02 2.90
N ASP A 55 8.59 4.03 3.62
CA ASP A 55 9.24 3.34 4.71
C ASP A 55 9.94 2.04 4.28
N ILE A 56 9.73 1.58 3.04
CA ILE A 56 10.48 0.48 2.46
C ILE A 56 11.68 1.02 1.66
N PRO A 57 12.92 0.57 1.95
CA PRO A 57 14.13 1.06 1.27
C PRO A 57 14.10 0.97 -0.26
N VAL A 58 13.38 0.00 -0.83
CA VAL A 58 13.24 -0.14 -2.28
C VAL A 58 12.51 1.06 -2.93
N PHE A 59 11.67 1.77 -2.17
CA PHE A 59 10.88 2.91 -2.66
C PHE A 59 11.43 4.26 -2.19
N SER A 60 11.97 4.32 -0.97
CA SER A 60 12.57 5.55 -0.45
C SER A 60 13.99 5.78 -0.93
N ASN A 61 14.65 4.77 -1.50
CA ASN A 61 16.10 4.75 -1.74
C ASN A 61 16.86 4.94 -0.41
N ASP A 62 18.19 4.86 -0.40
CA ASP A 62 18.98 5.14 0.82
C ASP A 62 18.97 6.64 1.23
N TYR A 63 17.87 7.35 0.94
CA TYR A 63 17.69 8.75 1.30
C TYR A 63 17.45 8.88 2.81
N PRO A 64 18.05 9.91 3.44
CA PRO A 64 17.69 10.29 4.80
C PRO A 64 16.18 10.59 4.91
N ASP A 65 15.56 10.15 6.01
CA ASP A 65 14.12 10.35 6.26
C ASP A 65 13.63 11.78 6.03
N GLU A 66 14.43 12.78 6.40
CA GLU A 66 14.05 14.20 6.25
C GLU A 66 13.87 14.57 4.79
N ILE A 67 14.74 14.05 3.90
CA ILE A 67 14.63 14.29 2.46
C ILE A 67 13.37 13.62 1.92
N VAL A 68 13.11 12.39 2.34
CA VAL A 68 11.90 11.64 1.94
C VAL A 68 10.64 12.39 2.39
N ALA A 69 10.60 12.81 3.66
CA ALA A 69 9.46 13.49 4.24
C ALA A 69 9.21 14.87 3.60
N ASP A 70 10.27 15.64 3.36
CA ASP A 70 10.17 16.95 2.71
C ASP A 70 9.79 16.83 1.24
N THR A 71 10.22 15.76 0.56
CA THR A 71 9.78 15.46 -0.81
C THR A 71 8.27 15.23 -0.84
N ALA A 72 7.72 14.45 0.10
CA ALA A 72 6.27 14.24 0.20
C ALA A 72 5.51 15.56 0.40
N ARG A 73 6.03 16.44 1.28
CA ARG A 73 5.44 17.76 1.53
C ARG A 73 5.52 18.66 0.30
N ALA A 74 6.66 18.71 -0.38
CA ALA A 74 6.84 19.45 -1.62
C ALA A 74 5.87 18.96 -2.72
N THR A 75 5.67 17.65 -2.84
CA THR A 75 4.66 17.08 -3.75
C THR A 75 3.26 17.60 -3.44
N ALA A 76 2.82 17.53 -2.18
CA ALA A 76 1.51 18.03 -1.77
C ALA A 76 1.36 19.54 -2.02
N GLU A 77 2.39 20.32 -1.74
CA GLU A 77 2.39 21.77 -1.97
C GLU A 77 2.29 22.12 -3.46
N GLY A 78 2.98 21.40 -4.33
CA GLY A 78 2.86 21.57 -5.79
C GLY A 78 1.44 21.34 -6.29
N ILE A 79 0.83 20.22 -5.87
CA ILE A 79 -0.57 19.91 -6.20
C ILE A 79 -1.51 21.01 -5.68
N LEU A 80 -1.31 21.47 -4.44
CA LEU A 80 -2.14 22.49 -3.81
C LEU A 80 -1.96 23.91 -4.41
N ARG A 81 -0.87 24.17 -5.14
CA ARG A 81 -0.70 25.41 -5.93
C ARG A 81 -1.63 25.40 -7.15
N ALA A 82 -1.77 24.26 -7.81
CA ALA A 82 -2.66 24.08 -8.97
C ALA A 82 -4.14 23.95 -8.54
N ASN A 83 -4.39 23.13 -7.52
CA ASN A 83 -5.73 22.86 -7.00
C ASN A 83 -5.75 22.97 -5.46
N PRO A 84 -6.14 24.14 -4.91
CA PRO A 84 -6.23 24.35 -3.47
C PRO A 84 -7.23 23.43 -2.73
N ASN A 85 -8.13 22.77 -3.47
CA ASN A 85 -9.13 21.85 -2.92
C ASN A 85 -8.69 20.37 -2.97
N ALA A 86 -7.51 20.08 -3.52
CA ALA A 86 -6.97 18.73 -3.53
C ALA A 86 -6.79 18.17 -2.10
N ARG A 87 -7.01 16.87 -1.96
CA ARG A 87 -6.93 16.11 -0.71
C ARG A 87 -5.72 15.19 -0.79
N CYS A 88 -4.58 15.73 -0.38
CA CYS A 88 -3.29 15.04 -0.42
C CYS A 88 -3.10 14.15 0.81
N GLY A 89 -2.41 13.03 0.66
CA GLY A 89 -1.91 12.16 1.74
C GLY A 89 -0.67 11.41 1.29
N ILE A 90 -0.10 10.59 2.18
CA ILE A 90 0.90 9.57 1.82
C ILE A 90 0.35 8.18 2.09
N ASN A 91 1.07 7.17 1.61
CA ASN A 91 0.85 5.78 2.01
C ASN A 91 2.10 5.22 2.71
N ILE A 92 1.92 4.52 3.84
CA ILE A 92 2.97 3.75 4.51
C ILE A 92 2.70 2.24 4.36
N SER A 93 3.75 1.44 4.25
CA SER A 93 3.62 0.01 3.91
C SER A 93 2.98 -0.87 5.00
N CYS A 94 3.02 -0.40 6.24
CA CYS A 94 2.39 -1.06 7.38
C CYS A 94 2.42 -0.18 8.63
N TYR A 95 1.51 -0.44 9.58
CA TYR A 95 1.51 0.21 10.88
C TYR A 95 2.56 -0.41 11.83
N ASN A 96 3.77 0.14 11.83
CA ASN A 96 4.84 -0.22 12.75
C ASN A 96 5.76 0.98 13.08
N GLU A 97 6.71 0.79 13.99
CA GLU A 97 7.61 1.88 14.42
C GLU A 97 8.47 2.46 13.29
N ASN A 98 8.92 1.64 12.34
CA ASN A 98 9.74 2.11 11.21
C ASN A 98 8.94 3.05 10.29
N ALA A 99 7.71 2.66 9.98
CA ALA A 99 6.81 3.46 9.16
C ALA A 99 6.39 4.74 9.88
N LEU A 100 6.03 4.63 11.17
CA LEU A 100 5.64 5.79 11.99
C LEU A 100 6.76 6.82 12.15
N ARG A 101 8.02 6.36 12.23
CA ARG A 101 9.20 7.23 12.28
C ARG A 101 9.25 8.19 11.08
N ILE A 102 8.90 7.73 9.87
CA ILE A 102 8.89 8.58 8.68
C ILE A 102 7.59 9.40 8.61
N ALA A 103 6.44 8.79 8.90
CA ALA A 103 5.17 9.49 8.93
C ALA A 103 5.17 10.68 9.90
N ASP A 104 5.75 10.55 11.09
CA ASP A 104 5.88 11.64 12.06
C ASP A 104 6.62 12.86 11.49
N ARG A 105 7.58 12.65 10.59
CA ARG A 105 8.32 13.73 9.92
C ARG A 105 7.50 14.37 8.81
N VAL A 106 6.71 13.57 8.08
CA VAL A 106 5.81 14.03 7.02
C VAL A 106 4.69 14.90 7.61
N TYR A 107 4.04 14.42 8.67
CA TYR A 107 2.92 15.06 9.35
C TYR A 107 3.34 15.95 10.54
N ARG A 108 4.60 16.39 10.57
CA ARG A 108 5.04 17.40 11.56
C ARG A 108 4.29 18.72 11.37
N GLU A 109 4.30 19.56 12.39
CA GLU A 109 3.59 20.85 12.41
C GLU A 109 3.75 21.66 11.10
N GLY A 110 2.64 22.24 10.64
CA GLY A 110 2.57 22.99 9.39
C GLY A 110 2.41 22.15 8.13
N HIS A 111 2.18 20.83 8.23
CA HIS A 111 1.79 20.01 7.08
C HIS A 111 0.43 20.46 6.51
N ARG A 112 0.17 20.12 5.24
CA ARG A 112 -1.08 20.44 4.53
C ARG A 112 -1.85 19.20 4.05
N PHE A 113 -1.44 18.01 4.49
CA PHE A 113 -2.13 16.77 4.16
C PHE A 113 -3.53 16.69 4.76
N PHE A 114 -4.41 15.99 4.05
CA PHE A 114 -5.83 15.77 4.37
C PHE A 114 -6.10 14.40 5.00
N TYR A 115 -5.34 13.37 4.62
CA TYR A 115 -5.55 11.99 5.09
C TYR A 115 -4.22 11.29 5.36
N MET A 116 -4.28 10.19 6.11
CA MET A 116 -3.17 9.25 6.32
C MET A 116 -3.49 7.91 5.66
N GLY A 117 -2.67 7.49 4.70
CA GLY A 117 -2.79 6.19 4.03
C GLY A 117 -1.92 5.12 4.67
N VAL A 118 -2.40 3.88 4.69
CA VAL A 118 -1.65 2.73 5.19
C VAL A 118 -2.05 1.46 4.45
N ASP A 119 -1.07 0.59 4.20
CA ASP A 119 -1.28 -0.77 3.72
C ASP A 119 -1.27 -1.76 4.87
N GLN A 120 -2.11 -2.80 4.82
CA GLN A 120 -1.97 -3.97 5.69
C GLN A 120 -2.51 -5.24 5.03
N TYR A 121 -1.89 -6.36 5.35
CA TYR A 121 -2.15 -7.66 4.74
C TYR A 121 -2.28 -8.74 5.82
N PHE A 122 -3.16 -8.47 6.80
CA PHE A 122 -3.39 -9.33 7.95
C PHE A 122 -3.87 -10.72 7.56
N GLY A 123 -3.25 -11.73 8.15
CA GLY A 123 -3.49 -13.14 7.89
C GLY A 123 -2.69 -13.70 6.72
N SER A 124 -2.03 -12.88 5.90
CA SER A 124 -1.14 -13.37 4.83
C SER A 124 0.31 -12.93 5.09
N TRP A 125 0.65 -11.67 4.80
CA TRP A 125 1.99 -11.12 5.08
C TRP A 125 2.22 -10.81 6.55
N GLN A 126 1.14 -10.60 7.31
CA GLN A 126 1.17 -10.14 8.70
C GLN A 126 0.32 -11.04 9.60
N PRO A 127 0.66 -11.17 10.89
CA PRO A 127 -0.20 -11.86 11.83
C PRO A 127 -1.51 -11.10 12.04
N GLY A 128 -2.58 -11.80 12.40
CA GLY A 128 -3.88 -11.20 12.68
C GLY A 128 -4.95 -11.61 11.68
N ASP A 129 -6.05 -10.87 11.69
CA ASP A 129 -7.20 -11.04 10.79
C ASP A 129 -7.71 -9.64 10.40
N VAL A 130 -8.72 -9.57 9.55
CA VAL A 130 -9.30 -8.31 9.09
C VAL A 130 -9.76 -7.41 10.24
N ASP A 131 -10.19 -7.98 11.37
CA ASP A 131 -10.60 -7.22 12.56
C ASP A 131 -9.45 -6.41 13.19
N SER A 132 -8.20 -6.75 12.87
CA SER A 132 -7.01 -6.00 13.32
C SER A 132 -6.94 -4.58 12.71
N TRP A 133 -7.67 -4.31 11.62
CA TRP A 133 -7.73 -2.99 10.99
C TRP A 133 -8.27 -1.89 11.91
N THR A 134 -9.22 -2.19 12.81
CA THR A 134 -9.78 -1.17 13.73
C THR A 134 -8.68 -0.51 14.56
N GLY A 135 -7.77 -1.31 15.13
CA GLY A 135 -6.65 -0.77 15.93
C GLY A 135 -5.66 0.06 15.12
N VAL A 136 -5.49 -0.25 13.83
CA VAL A 136 -4.65 0.54 12.90
C VAL A 136 -5.29 1.89 12.61
N ILE A 137 -6.55 1.87 12.19
CA ILE A 137 -7.30 3.09 11.82
C ILE A 137 -7.40 4.03 13.02
N ASP A 138 -7.84 3.52 14.16
CA ASP A 138 -8.06 4.34 15.35
C ASP A 138 -6.74 4.87 15.89
N GLY A 139 -5.67 4.05 15.87
CA GLY A 139 -4.34 4.46 16.32
C GLY A 139 -3.71 5.55 15.45
N LEU A 140 -3.84 5.45 14.12
CA LEU A 140 -3.37 6.49 13.20
C LEU A 140 -4.20 7.77 13.31
N TYR A 141 -5.53 7.64 13.46
CA TYR A 141 -6.41 8.78 13.67
C TYR A 141 -6.09 9.49 15.00
N GLU A 142 -5.88 8.77 16.09
CA GLU A 142 -5.48 9.34 17.38
C GLU A 142 -4.15 10.09 17.29
N ARG A 143 -3.18 9.54 16.53
CA ARG A 143 -1.84 10.11 16.40
C ARG A 143 -1.80 11.39 15.55
N TYR A 144 -2.52 11.41 14.43
CA TYR A 144 -2.41 12.49 13.43
C TYR A 144 -3.66 13.38 13.33
N GLY A 145 -4.79 12.97 13.89
CA GLY A 145 -6.06 13.69 13.81
C GLY A 145 -6.64 13.77 12.38
N LEU A 146 -6.22 12.87 11.49
CA LEU A 146 -6.62 12.82 10.09
C LEU A 146 -7.40 11.54 9.79
N PRO A 147 -8.41 11.57 8.90
CA PRO A 147 -9.08 10.36 8.43
C PRO A 147 -8.07 9.41 7.75
N VAL A 148 -8.29 8.12 7.91
CA VAL A 148 -7.36 7.06 7.50
C VAL A 148 -7.87 6.34 6.27
N LEU A 149 -7.05 6.24 5.24
CA LEU A 149 -7.32 5.48 4.02
C LEU A 149 -6.60 4.14 4.11
N ALA A 150 -7.33 3.03 4.03
CA ALA A 150 -6.72 1.72 3.84
C ALA A 150 -6.29 1.60 2.37
N ASN A 151 -5.06 2.02 2.09
CA ASN A 151 -4.55 2.24 0.75
C ASN A 151 -4.42 0.94 -0.02
N GLU A 152 -3.94 -0.10 0.62
CA GLU A 152 -3.99 -1.46 0.10
C GLU A 152 -4.28 -2.44 1.22
N TRP A 153 -5.22 -3.34 0.96
CA TRP A 153 -5.52 -4.44 1.85
C TRP A 153 -5.99 -5.65 1.07
N GLY A 154 -5.71 -6.84 1.60
CA GLY A 154 -5.93 -8.07 0.87
C GLY A 154 -5.84 -9.30 1.74
N TYR A 155 -6.34 -10.41 1.21
CA TYR A 155 -6.02 -11.75 1.72
C TYR A 155 -5.79 -12.68 0.53
N SER A 156 -4.71 -13.45 0.56
CA SER A 156 -4.42 -14.40 -0.52
C SER A 156 -5.37 -15.60 -0.46
N SER A 157 -5.96 -15.98 -1.60
CA SER A 157 -6.91 -17.09 -1.67
C SER A 157 -6.28 -18.47 -1.81
N ASP A 158 -4.95 -18.57 -1.83
CA ASP A 158 -4.23 -19.83 -1.99
C ASP A 158 -2.82 -19.75 -1.35
N GLY A 159 -2.20 -20.90 -1.17
CA GLY A 159 -0.92 -21.08 -0.49
C GLY A 159 -1.07 -21.84 0.83
N GLU A 160 -0.18 -22.81 1.05
CA GLU A 160 -0.19 -23.58 2.29
C GLU A 160 0.47 -22.81 3.43
N LEU A 161 0.06 -23.07 4.67
CA LEU A 161 0.75 -22.60 5.86
C LEU A 161 2.04 -23.43 6.11
N ALA A 162 3.11 -22.73 6.50
CA ALA A 162 4.33 -23.31 7.05
C ALA A 162 4.54 -22.82 8.49
N LEU A 163 5.03 -23.72 9.35
CA LEU A 163 5.36 -23.40 10.74
C LEU A 163 6.76 -22.79 10.89
N GLU A 164 7.66 -23.09 9.95
CA GLU A 164 9.07 -22.70 10.01
C GLU A 164 9.43 -21.86 8.79
N ARG A 165 10.07 -20.71 9.04
CA ARG A 165 10.61 -19.84 7.98
C ARG A 165 11.87 -20.47 7.38
N PRO A 166 12.08 -20.34 6.06
CA PRO A 166 13.27 -20.88 5.39
C PRO A 166 14.54 -20.14 5.81
N ASP A 167 15.69 -20.79 5.64
CA ASP A 167 16.98 -20.11 5.73
C ASP A 167 17.14 -19.15 4.54
N MET A 168 17.30 -17.86 4.86
CA MET A 168 17.45 -16.79 3.87
C MET A 168 18.91 -16.51 3.50
N THR A 169 19.85 -17.30 4.03
CA THR A 169 21.28 -17.15 3.71
C THR A 169 21.52 -17.25 2.21
N GLY A 170 22.07 -16.18 1.62
CA GLY A 170 22.41 -16.12 0.20
C GLY A 170 21.32 -15.55 -0.72
N PHE A 171 20.15 -15.19 -0.18
CA PHE A 171 19.15 -14.40 -0.89
C PHE A 171 19.44 -12.89 -0.79
N PRO A 172 18.96 -12.07 -1.75
CA PRO A 172 19.05 -10.62 -1.65
C PRO A 172 18.38 -10.10 -0.36
N GLU A 173 18.91 -9.00 0.15
CA GLU A 173 18.25 -8.24 1.21
C GLU A 173 16.84 -7.84 0.76
N ALA A 174 15.85 -7.98 1.66
CA ALA A 174 14.42 -7.83 1.40
C ALA A 174 13.77 -8.82 0.40
N PHE A 175 14.44 -9.91 0.01
CA PHE A 175 13.77 -10.97 -0.76
C PHE A 175 12.72 -11.68 0.11
N PRO A 176 11.45 -11.84 -0.34
CA PRO A 176 10.41 -12.40 0.52
C PRO A 176 10.63 -13.88 0.79
N ASP A 177 10.54 -14.28 2.06
CA ASP A 177 10.68 -15.68 2.46
C ASP A 177 9.50 -16.55 2.01
N VAL A 178 8.31 -15.96 1.86
CA VAL A 178 7.15 -16.60 1.19
C VAL A 178 7.50 -17.03 -0.23
N CYS A 179 8.31 -16.27 -0.96
CA CYS A 179 8.77 -16.66 -2.30
C CYS A 179 9.70 -17.88 -2.28
N VAL A 180 10.51 -18.01 -1.22
CA VAL A 180 11.44 -19.13 -1.04
C VAL A 180 10.70 -20.38 -0.59
N ALA A 181 9.83 -20.25 0.40
CA ALA A 181 9.06 -21.35 0.96
C ALA A 181 7.90 -21.80 0.05
N ARG A 182 7.38 -20.89 -0.80
CA ARG A 182 6.10 -21.01 -1.51
C ARG A 182 4.93 -21.29 -0.58
N LYS A 183 5.01 -20.73 0.63
CA LYS A 183 4.08 -20.96 1.74
C LYS A 183 3.93 -19.69 2.56
N TRP A 184 2.76 -19.54 3.18
CA TRP A 184 2.48 -18.48 4.13
C TRP A 184 2.97 -18.85 5.53
N PHE A 185 3.14 -17.84 6.38
CA PHE A 185 3.50 -18.00 7.80
C PHE A 185 2.43 -17.47 8.74
N TYR A 186 1.37 -16.92 8.17
CA TYR A 186 0.17 -16.48 8.84
C TYR A 186 -1.01 -17.01 8.03
N GLU A 187 -2.12 -17.25 8.71
CA GLU A 187 -3.40 -17.56 8.07
C GLU A 187 -4.52 -17.02 8.95
N VAL A 188 -5.67 -16.74 8.36
CA VAL A 188 -6.90 -16.59 9.14
C VAL A 188 -7.57 -17.96 9.29
N LYS A 189 -8.56 -18.05 10.18
CA LYS A 189 -9.27 -19.31 10.42
C LYS A 189 -9.89 -19.84 9.12
N GLY A 190 -9.50 -21.06 8.73
CA GLY A 190 -9.94 -21.71 7.50
C GLY A 190 -8.86 -21.76 6.41
N GLY A 191 -7.73 -21.09 6.61
CA GLY A 191 -6.59 -21.10 5.70
C GLY A 191 -6.81 -20.26 4.44
N HIS A 192 -5.85 -20.32 3.53
CA HIS A 192 -5.91 -19.60 2.26
C HIS A 192 -6.77 -20.35 1.26
N THR A 193 -8.04 -19.96 1.17
CA THR A 193 -9.00 -20.51 0.20
C THR A 193 -9.83 -19.39 -0.44
N PRO A 194 -10.42 -19.61 -1.63
CA PRO A 194 -11.31 -18.64 -2.25
C PRO A 194 -12.52 -18.26 -1.39
N GLU A 195 -13.06 -19.20 -0.61
CA GLU A 195 -14.18 -18.96 0.30
C GLU A 195 -13.79 -18.12 1.51
N VAL A 196 -12.60 -18.37 2.07
CA VAL A 196 -12.08 -17.58 3.20
C VAL A 196 -11.71 -16.17 2.74
N GLN A 197 -11.12 -15.99 1.56
CA GLN A 197 -10.90 -14.67 0.98
C GLN A 197 -12.22 -13.90 0.82
N ALA A 198 -13.28 -14.57 0.36
CA ALA A 198 -14.59 -13.96 0.20
C ALA A 198 -15.19 -13.48 1.53
N ASP A 199 -15.13 -14.31 2.57
CA ASP A 199 -15.55 -13.94 3.93
C ASP A 199 -14.72 -12.79 4.49
N TYR A 200 -13.40 -12.85 4.33
CA TYR A 200 -12.47 -11.79 4.73
C TYR A 200 -12.84 -10.44 4.12
N PHE A 201 -13.18 -10.41 2.82
CA PHE A 201 -13.57 -9.17 2.15
C PHE A 201 -14.96 -8.65 2.57
N ASP A 202 -15.96 -9.50 2.81
CA ASP A 202 -17.26 -9.03 3.34
C ASP A 202 -17.08 -8.41 4.73
N ARG A 203 -16.32 -9.07 5.62
CA ARG A 203 -16.01 -8.56 6.98
C ARG A 203 -15.22 -7.25 6.95
N GLY A 204 -14.18 -7.17 6.12
CA GLY A 204 -13.37 -5.96 5.99
C GLY A 204 -14.15 -4.77 5.44
N LEU A 205 -14.90 -4.97 4.34
CA LEU A 205 -15.73 -3.92 3.78
C LEU A 205 -16.79 -3.42 4.76
N LYS A 206 -17.37 -4.32 5.56
CA LYS A 206 -18.25 -3.90 6.66
C LYS A 206 -17.51 -3.04 7.69
N LEU A 207 -16.35 -3.49 8.16
CA LEU A 207 -15.55 -2.78 9.15
C LEU A 207 -15.19 -1.37 8.68
N PHE A 208 -14.72 -1.24 7.43
CA PHE A 208 -14.36 0.07 6.86
C PHE A 208 -15.57 0.98 6.67
N ALA A 209 -16.74 0.44 6.28
CA ALA A 209 -17.96 1.23 6.17
C ALA A 209 -18.46 1.74 7.54
N GLU A 210 -18.27 0.96 8.61
CA GLU A 210 -18.77 1.27 9.95
C GLU A 210 -17.78 2.09 10.80
N ASN A 211 -16.48 2.11 10.45
CA ASN A 211 -15.48 2.87 11.22
C ASN A 211 -15.51 4.37 10.86
N PRO A 212 -15.81 5.28 11.82
CA PRO A 212 -15.97 6.72 11.55
C PRO A 212 -14.68 7.45 11.20
N HIS A 213 -13.52 6.82 11.40
CA HIS A 213 -12.21 7.37 11.10
C HIS A 213 -11.66 6.84 9.77
N CYS A 214 -12.34 5.85 9.17
CA CYS A 214 -11.99 5.33 7.85
C CYS A 214 -12.50 6.27 6.75
N LEU A 215 -11.59 6.75 5.92
CA LEU A 215 -11.88 7.54 4.72
C LEU A 215 -12.39 6.68 3.56
N GLY A 216 -11.96 5.42 3.52
CA GLY A 216 -12.21 4.48 2.43
C GLY A 216 -11.17 3.37 2.42
N SER A 217 -11.28 2.45 1.45
CA SER A 217 -10.33 1.36 1.29
C SER A 217 -10.19 0.91 -0.16
N PHE A 218 -9.01 0.44 -0.54
CA PHE A 218 -8.77 -0.21 -1.84
C PHE A 218 -8.29 -1.65 -1.66
N ILE A 219 -9.01 -2.58 -2.30
CA ILE A 219 -8.67 -4.00 -2.27
C ILE A 219 -7.52 -4.25 -3.25
N PHE A 220 -6.43 -4.83 -2.75
CA PHE A 220 -5.38 -5.42 -3.55
C PHE A 220 -5.71 -6.91 -3.79
N CYS A 221 -6.11 -7.32 -4.99
CA CYS A 221 -6.24 -6.54 -6.23
C CYS A 221 -7.40 -7.05 -7.11
N TRP A 222 -7.61 -6.45 -8.29
CA TRP A 222 -8.68 -6.89 -9.18
C TRP A 222 -8.46 -8.33 -9.67
N ARG A 223 -7.27 -8.63 -10.20
CA ARG A 223 -6.95 -9.87 -10.92
C ARG A 223 -5.70 -10.53 -10.39
N ASP A 224 -5.75 -11.85 -10.20
CA ASP A 224 -4.59 -12.68 -9.90
C ASP A 224 -3.43 -12.42 -10.89
N ALA A 225 -2.20 -12.29 -10.38
CA ALA A 225 -1.03 -12.05 -11.22
C ALA A 225 -0.64 -13.33 -11.98
N TYR A 226 -0.16 -13.18 -13.22
CA TYR A 226 0.37 -14.32 -13.99
C TYR A 226 1.68 -14.86 -13.41
N HIS A 227 2.49 -13.98 -12.82
CA HIS A 227 3.79 -14.29 -12.24
C HIS A 227 4.02 -13.38 -11.06
N CYS A 228 4.67 -13.90 -10.02
CA CYS A 228 5.08 -13.11 -8.89
C CYS A 228 6.15 -12.09 -9.28
N TYR A 229 5.97 -10.83 -8.93
CA TYR A 229 6.94 -9.79 -9.32
C TYR A 229 8.29 -9.95 -8.63
N HIS A 230 8.34 -10.60 -7.46
CA HIS A 230 9.57 -10.85 -6.72
C HIS A 230 10.42 -11.99 -7.32
N CYS A 231 9.81 -13.16 -7.57
CA CYS A 231 10.54 -14.35 -7.98
C CYS A 231 10.27 -14.80 -9.44
N GLY A 232 9.26 -14.23 -10.10
CA GLY A 232 8.87 -14.57 -11.47
C GLY A 232 8.12 -15.90 -11.61
N GLU A 233 7.85 -16.62 -10.52
CA GLU A 233 7.18 -17.92 -10.58
C GLU A 233 5.64 -17.72 -10.61
N PRO A 234 4.90 -18.50 -11.42
CA PRO A 234 3.46 -18.31 -11.66
C PRO A 234 2.56 -18.87 -10.55
N ASP A 235 3.10 -19.72 -9.69
CA ASP A 235 2.41 -20.39 -8.58
C ASP A 235 2.83 -19.86 -7.20
N CYS A 236 3.55 -18.73 -7.16
CA CYS A 236 4.05 -18.19 -5.92
C CYS A 236 2.94 -17.43 -5.17
N PRO A 237 2.60 -17.87 -3.94
CA PRO A 237 1.47 -17.28 -3.24
C PRO A 237 1.68 -15.81 -2.87
N ALA A 238 2.93 -15.36 -2.75
CA ALA A 238 3.30 -13.97 -2.48
C ALA A 238 2.52 -12.97 -3.33
N GLU A 239 2.22 -13.29 -4.60
CA GLU A 239 1.63 -12.33 -5.56
C GLU A 239 0.54 -12.91 -6.46
N CYS A 240 0.45 -14.24 -6.60
CA CYS A 240 -0.36 -14.84 -7.67
C CYS A 240 -1.84 -15.08 -7.33
N PHE A 241 -2.29 -14.91 -6.08
CA PHE A 241 -3.63 -15.35 -5.65
C PHE A 241 -4.45 -14.29 -4.88
N TRP A 242 -4.18 -13.01 -5.11
CA TRP A 242 -4.82 -11.88 -4.40
C TRP A 242 -6.06 -11.31 -5.10
N GLY A 243 -6.25 -11.60 -6.37
CA GLY A 243 -7.32 -11.07 -7.19
C GLY A 243 -8.70 -11.49 -6.70
N ILE A 244 -9.71 -10.65 -6.90
CA ILE A 244 -11.12 -11.07 -6.82
C ILE A 244 -11.57 -11.83 -8.07
N VAL A 245 -10.77 -11.78 -9.14
CA VAL A 245 -10.90 -12.64 -10.33
C VAL A 245 -9.59 -13.38 -10.61
N THR A 246 -9.69 -14.53 -11.27
CA THR A 246 -8.54 -15.34 -11.72
C THR A 246 -7.73 -14.62 -12.82
N THR A 247 -6.55 -15.15 -13.16
CA THR A 247 -5.68 -14.62 -14.23
C THR A 247 -6.37 -14.47 -15.59
N ASP A 248 -7.37 -15.31 -15.89
CA ASP A 248 -8.23 -15.25 -17.09
C ASP A 248 -9.52 -14.45 -16.90
N CYS A 249 -9.58 -13.60 -15.86
CA CYS A 249 -10.71 -12.74 -15.50
C CYS A 249 -12.01 -13.49 -15.19
N LYS A 250 -11.94 -14.73 -14.70
CA LYS A 250 -13.13 -15.44 -14.20
C LYS A 250 -13.40 -15.02 -12.75
N PRO A 251 -14.65 -14.68 -12.40
CA PRO A 251 -15.01 -14.31 -11.03
C PRO A 251 -14.69 -15.41 -10.01
N LYS A 252 -13.99 -15.06 -8.93
CA LYS A 252 -13.84 -15.90 -7.72
C LYS A 252 -15.01 -15.65 -6.77
N PRO A 253 -15.22 -16.48 -5.73
CA PRO A 253 -16.19 -16.19 -4.66
C PRO A 253 -16.07 -14.76 -4.11
N ALA A 254 -14.83 -14.27 -3.96
CA ALA A 254 -14.50 -12.92 -3.53
C ALA A 254 -15.15 -11.82 -4.39
N TYR A 255 -15.23 -11.98 -5.72
CA TYR A 255 -15.90 -11.00 -6.60
C TYR A 255 -17.37 -10.81 -6.20
N TYR A 256 -18.08 -11.90 -5.94
CA TYR A 256 -19.47 -11.85 -5.54
C TYR A 256 -19.65 -11.28 -4.13
N ALA A 257 -18.77 -11.65 -3.20
CA ALA A 257 -18.79 -11.11 -1.84
C ALA A 257 -18.58 -9.58 -1.84
N VAL A 258 -17.59 -9.07 -2.56
CA VAL A 258 -17.33 -7.63 -2.70
C VAL A 258 -18.52 -6.91 -3.33
N LYS A 259 -19.08 -7.47 -4.42
CA LYS A 259 -20.26 -6.91 -5.09
C LYS A 259 -21.46 -6.80 -4.14
N GLU A 260 -21.72 -7.81 -3.33
CA GLU A 260 -22.80 -7.79 -2.35
C GLU A 260 -22.49 -6.88 -1.16
N ALA A 261 -21.24 -6.83 -0.69
CA ALA A 261 -20.81 -5.94 0.39
C ALA A 261 -21.03 -4.47 0.03
N PHE A 262 -20.72 -4.04 -1.20
CA PHE A 262 -21.04 -2.68 -1.65
C PHE A 262 -22.54 -2.36 -1.59
N ARG A 263 -23.40 -3.32 -1.96
CA ARG A 263 -24.86 -3.14 -1.85
C ARG A 263 -25.31 -3.09 -0.40
N LYS A 264 -24.70 -3.86 0.49
CA LYS A 264 -25.08 -3.96 1.91
C LYS A 264 -24.59 -2.80 2.76
N TYR A 265 -23.38 -2.30 2.52
CA TYR A 265 -22.68 -1.42 3.46
C TYR A 265 -22.38 -0.02 2.88
N TYR A 266 -22.35 0.14 1.56
CA TYR A 266 -21.98 1.38 0.87
C TYR A 266 -23.12 1.92 -0.01
N HIS A 267 -24.36 1.70 0.41
CA HIS A 267 -25.52 2.33 -0.23
C HIS A 267 -25.80 3.66 0.46
N ASP A 268 -25.79 4.74 -0.32
CA ASP A 268 -26.39 6.01 0.07
C ASP A 268 -27.93 5.94 -0.04
#